data_AF-M3B0N2-F1
#
_entry.id   AF-M3B0N2-F1
#
_cell.length_a   1.000
_cell.length_b   1.000
_cell.length_c   1.000
_cell.angle_alpha   90.00
_cell.angle_beta   90.00
_cell.angle_gamma   90.00
#
_symmetry.space_group_name_H-M   'P 1'
#
loop_
_entity.id
_entity.type
_entity.pdbx_description
1 polymer ?
#
loop_
_entity_poly.entity_id
_entity_poly.type
_entity_poly.pdbx_seq_one_letter_code
_entity_poly.pdbx_strand_id
1 'polypeptide(L)'
;MAVGKGMDAASYLRKHGWKGDGHSLDPSSRGIKKPLLVSKKVDVLGVGLNKHAAVSDQWWMRAFDQGLKDLGTGKTNALTNIREHGMFAGGLYGRFVKGEGVAGTFAEGNLSKRKREDEAQRLKNGVDMQVEAFVAEALHRGVLEVGDKKPTRSDVSPVTTYGEAAVQQVFKQAGLSIEANIAQSSTKAQKYKREKQLRGLKRAAKSFIIFQLSNVERKQIQAYETSIKKVQKSERKSREAGKAAAEAEKAAAKFAKALRKKEKRDRKLAAREQGNEDSTYVTDDAKEDLSTLGLAKCEAKGAAKGMEVQQYIQDRESKKDAKALQNDTASSTPRPAFVIDLDGDAALNRLPPGEHVVDSEGSIRFTIEPGMPVPLDPAIWDGIKVKTLPRPVREARREWMENKREARKAEKTKKSTDKSKNERKLEKIERLCIRILIESRKAKGSGTVTIGGLEDVPLVKVKTQAKEPFSKEEMGLARTVARRVLKEQKRQAESDGKKKGKNHKL
;
A
#
# COMPACT_ATOMS: atom_id res chain seq x y z
N MET A 1 62.16 -13.88 -57.49
CA MET A 1 60.93 -14.06 -56.70
C MET A 1 60.28 -12.70 -56.52
N ALA A 2 59.19 -12.43 -57.25
CA ALA A 2 58.49 -11.16 -57.20
C ALA A 2 57.56 -11.16 -55.97
N VAL A 3 57.93 -10.40 -54.94
CA VAL A 3 57.05 -10.13 -53.79
C VAL A 3 55.94 -9.23 -54.30
N GLY A 4 54.74 -9.79 -54.45
CA GLY A 4 53.53 -9.05 -54.81
C GLY A 4 53.33 -7.89 -53.84
N LYS A 5 53.48 -6.67 -54.34
CA LYS A 5 53.28 -5.43 -53.60
C LYS A 5 51.78 -5.32 -53.31
N GLY A 6 51.36 -5.81 -52.14
CA GLY A 6 49.97 -5.71 -51.68
C GLY A 6 49.47 -4.28 -51.76
N MET A 7 48.23 -4.10 -52.21
CA MET A 7 47.60 -2.78 -52.37
C MET A 7 47.78 -1.95 -51.09
N ASP A 8 48.42 -0.78 -51.22
CA ASP A 8 48.56 0.13 -50.09
C ASP A 8 47.19 0.77 -49.79
N ALA A 9 46.48 0.14 -48.85
CA ALA A 9 45.14 0.54 -48.45
C ALA A 9 45.11 1.97 -47.91
N ALA A 10 46.20 2.44 -47.29
CA ALA A 10 46.26 3.78 -46.73
C ALA A 10 46.27 4.84 -47.84
N SER A 11 47.05 4.64 -48.90
CA SER A 11 47.06 5.56 -50.05
C SER A 11 45.75 5.48 -50.85
N TYR A 12 45.13 4.30 -50.97
CA TYR A 12 43.81 4.17 -51.58
C TYR A 12 42.72 4.95 -50.80
N LEU A 13 42.68 4.79 -49.47
CA LEU A 13 41.69 5.46 -48.63
C LEU A 13 41.90 6.99 -48.58
N ARG A 14 43.16 7.45 -48.60
CA ARG A 14 43.47 8.89 -48.70
C ARG A 14 42.95 9.52 -49.99
N LYS A 15 42.99 8.80 -51.12
CA LYS A 15 42.37 9.25 -52.39
C LYS A 15 40.86 9.42 -52.26
N HIS A 16 40.21 8.62 -51.41
CA HIS A 16 38.77 8.69 -51.12
C HIS A 16 38.43 9.63 -49.95
N GLY A 17 39.33 10.55 -49.59
CA GLY A 17 39.07 11.59 -48.59
C GLY A 17 39.35 11.19 -47.14
N TRP A 18 39.95 10.02 -46.89
CA TRP A 18 40.34 9.63 -45.54
C TRP A 18 41.52 10.49 -45.05
N LYS A 19 41.32 11.20 -43.92
CA LYS A 19 42.32 12.10 -43.34
C LYS A 19 43.30 11.43 -42.37
N GLY A 20 43.23 10.11 -42.22
CA GLY A 20 44.07 9.32 -41.33
C GLY A 20 43.39 8.88 -40.04
N ASP A 21 44.15 8.27 -39.14
CA ASP A 21 43.61 7.69 -37.91
C ASP A 21 42.83 8.71 -37.08
N GLY A 22 41.70 8.25 -36.54
CA GLY A 22 40.79 9.09 -35.76
C GLY A 22 39.81 9.94 -36.57
N HIS A 23 39.84 9.88 -37.91
CA HIS A 23 38.91 10.59 -38.79
C HIS A 23 38.09 9.58 -39.60
N SER A 24 36.77 9.73 -39.60
CA SER A 24 35.88 8.94 -40.45
C SER A 24 35.93 9.44 -41.90
N LEU A 25 35.54 8.58 -42.85
CA LEU A 25 35.33 8.93 -44.26
C LEU A 25 34.08 9.82 -44.49
N ASP A 26 33.28 10.06 -43.45
CA ASP A 26 32.11 10.94 -43.50
C ASP A 26 32.57 12.41 -43.62
N PRO A 27 32.02 13.22 -44.55
CA PRO A 27 32.29 14.66 -44.64
C PRO A 27 32.08 15.41 -43.31
N SER A 28 31.26 14.85 -42.42
CA SER A 28 30.96 15.43 -41.10
C SER A 28 32.06 15.26 -40.05
N SER A 29 33.19 14.60 -40.37
CA SER A 29 34.36 14.44 -39.49
C SER A 29 34.06 13.91 -38.07
N ARG A 30 33.07 13.02 -37.94
CA ARG A 30 32.63 12.41 -36.67
C ARG A 30 33.54 11.28 -36.17
N GLY A 31 34.78 11.22 -36.63
CA GLY A 31 35.74 10.21 -36.21
C GLY A 31 36.17 10.44 -34.76
N ILE A 32 36.31 9.35 -33.99
CA ILE A 32 36.79 9.44 -32.61
C ILE A 32 38.32 9.41 -32.64
N LYS A 33 38.95 10.55 -32.39
CA LYS A 33 40.43 10.71 -32.38
C LYS A 33 41.14 9.86 -31.32
N LYS A 34 40.43 9.46 -30.26
CA LYS A 34 40.95 8.62 -29.18
C LYS A 34 40.24 7.26 -29.22
N PRO A 35 40.95 6.13 -29.37
CA PRO A 35 40.32 4.82 -29.33
C PRO A 35 39.60 4.65 -27.98
N LEU A 36 38.38 4.08 -28.01
CA LEU A 36 37.65 3.80 -26.78
C LEU A 36 38.45 2.82 -25.94
N LEU A 37 39.04 3.33 -24.85
CA LEU A 37 39.71 2.52 -23.84
C LEU A 37 38.66 1.73 -23.07
N VAL A 38 38.30 0.57 -23.61
CA VAL A 38 37.49 -0.43 -22.91
C VAL A 38 38.41 -1.18 -21.95
N SER A 39 38.10 -1.16 -20.66
CA SER A 39 38.84 -1.95 -19.66
C SER A 39 38.93 -3.41 -20.12
N LYS A 40 40.15 -3.98 -20.17
CA LYS A 40 40.37 -5.38 -20.57
C LYS A 40 39.50 -6.30 -19.71
N LYS A 41 38.42 -6.82 -20.30
CA LYS A 41 37.51 -7.78 -19.65
C LYS A 41 38.16 -9.16 -19.75
N VAL A 42 38.35 -9.83 -18.63
CA VAL A 42 38.98 -11.16 -18.55
C VAL A 42 37.97 -12.29 -18.83
N ASP A 43 36.69 -11.96 -19.02
CA ASP A 43 35.61 -12.93 -19.19
C ASP A 43 35.25 -13.14 -20.68
N VAL A 44 34.93 -14.39 -21.06
CA VAL A 44 34.58 -14.85 -22.42
C VAL A 44 33.27 -14.23 -22.96
N LEU A 45 32.48 -13.59 -22.10
CA LEU A 45 31.21 -12.96 -22.48
C LEU A 45 31.47 -11.52 -22.93
N GLY A 46 31.09 -11.21 -24.17
CA GLY A 46 31.37 -9.96 -24.89
C GLY A 46 31.18 -8.65 -24.10
N VAL A 47 31.80 -7.59 -24.61
CA VAL A 47 31.74 -6.24 -24.03
C VAL A 47 30.28 -5.75 -24.01
N GLY A 48 29.77 -5.38 -22.83
CA GLY A 48 28.39 -4.86 -22.66
C GLY A 48 27.42 -5.75 -21.87
N LEU A 49 27.75 -7.02 -21.61
CA LEU A 49 26.92 -7.88 -20.76
C LEU A 49 27.23 -7.68 -19.26
N ASN A 50 26.26 -7.11 -18.53
CA ASN A 50 26.32 -6.93 -17.07
C ASN A 50 26.35 -8.29 -16.36
N LYS A 51 27.33 -8.52 -15.48
CA LYS A 51 27.46 -9.74 -14.67
C LYS A 51 26.18 -10.07 -13.88
N HIS A 52 25.44 -9.02 -13.48
CA HIS A 52 24.20 -9.17 -12.73
C HIS A 52 23.00 -9.62 -13.57
N ALA A 53 23.01 -9.45 -14.89
CA ALA A 53 21.89 -9.88 -15.75
C ALA A 53 21.91 -11.40 -15.97
N ALA A 54 23.09 -11.98 -16.25
CA ALA A 54 23.22 -13.44 -16.38
C ALA A 54 23.04 -14.17 -15.04
N VAL A 55 23.46 -13.57 -13.92
CA VAL A 55 23.27 -14.13 -12.57
C VAL A 55 21.84 -13.93 -12.06
N SER A 56 21.13 -12.87 -12.48
CA SER A 56 19.71 -12.71 -12.16
C SER A 56 18.84 -13.73 -12.88
N ASP A 57 19.22 -14.21 -14.06
CA ASP A 57 18.45 -15.20 -14.81
C ASP A 57 18.52 -16.61 -14.22
N GLN A 58 19.48 -16.90 -13.35
CA GLN A 58 19.61 -18.19 -12.64
C GLN A 58 18.99 -18.19 -11.24
N TRP A 59 18.09 -17.24 -10.96
CA TRP A 59 17.37 -17.19 -9.69
C TRP A 59 16.51 -18.45 -9.43
N TRP A 60 15.99 -19.07 -10.50
CA TRP A 60 15.18 -20.28 -10.41
C TRP A 60 16.01 -21.52 -10.05
N MET A 61 17.23 -21.66 -10.57
CA MET A 61 18.16 -22.74 -10.18
C MET A 61 18.51 -22.66 -8.70
N ARG A 62 18.80 -21.44 -8.21
CA ARG A 62 19.05 -21.22 -6.77
C ARG A 62 17.82 -21.49 -5.91
N ALA A 63 16.63 -21.07 -6.35
CA ALA A 63 15.38 -21.35 -5.63
C ALA A 63 15.06 -22.85 -5.60
N PHE A 64 15.38 -23.59 -6.67
CA PHE A 64 15.23 -25.04 -6.75
C PHE A 64 16.23 -25.78 -5.87
N ASP A 65 17.52 -25.43 -5.93
CA ASP A 65 18.57 -25.99 -5.07
C ASP A 65 18.30 -25.72 -3.59
N GLN A 66 17.82 -24.52 -3.25
CA GLN A 66 17.41 -24.18 -1.90
C GLN A 66 16.22 -25.05 -1.46
N GLY A 67 15.24 -25.23 -2.36
CA GLY A 67 14.10 -26.12 -2.14
C GLY A 67 14.47 -27.59 -1.92
N LEU A 68 15.52 -28.09 -2.58
CA LEU A 68 16.07 -29.43 -2.38
C LEU A 68 16.85 -29.55 -1.06
N LYS A 69 17.68 -28.56 -0.73
CA LYS A 69 18.46 -28.54 0.52
C LYS A 69 17.57 -28.48 1.76
N ASP A 70 16.47 -27.76 1.66
CA ASP A 70 15.53 -27.61 2.77
C ASP A 70 14.54 -28.81 2.84
N LEU A 71 14.57 -29.75 1.88
CA LEU A 71 13.71 -30.94 1.83
C LEU A 71 14.20 -31.98 2.87
N GLY A 72 13.38 -32.25 3.89
CA GLY A 72 13.72 -33.15 5.01
C GLY A 72 14.18 -32.46 6.30
N THR A 73 14.40 -31.13 6.27
CA THR A 73 14.82 -30.36 7.47
C THR A 73 13.68 -29.79 8.31
N GLY A 74 12.41 -30.11 7.96
CA GLY A 74 11.22 -29.64 8.68
C GLY A 74 10.86 -28.17 8.47
N LYS A 75 11.60 -27.44 7.62
CA LYS A 75 11.30 -26.04 7.25
C LYS A 75 10.25 -25.98 6.15
N THR A 76 9.33 -25.03 6.25
CA THR A 76 8.23 -24.84 5.28
C THR A 76 8.75 -24.19 4.00
N ASN A 77 8.82 -24.97 2.92
CA ASN A 77 9.39 -24.55 1.64
C ASN A 77 8.31 -24.35 0.57
N ALA A 78 8.70 -23.78 -0.57
CA ALA A 78 7.82 -23.66 -1.73
C ALA A 78 7.25 -25.02 -2.18
N LEU A 79 8.01 -26.12 -2.04
CA LEU A 79 7.56 -27.47 -2.39
C LEU A 79 6.54 -28.04 -1.39
N THR A 80 6.65 -27.75 -0.08
CA THR A 80 5.63 -28.14 0.91
C THR A 80 4.35 -27.34 0.71
N ASN A 81 4.46 -26.04 0.37
CA ASN A 81 3.32 -25.21 -0.02
C ASN A 81 2.63 -25.70 -1.31
N ILE A 82 3.37 -26.21 -2.30
CA ILE A 82 2.79 -26.83 -3.51
C ILE A 82 2.05 -28.13 -3.17
N ARG A 83 2.60 -28.94 -2.25
CA ARG A 83 1.97 -30.19 -1.79
C ARG A 83 0.66 -29.93 -1.03
N GLU A 84 0.61 -28.87 -0.22
CA GLU A 84 -0.56 -28.54 0.62
C GLU A 84 -1.60 -27.67 -0.08
N HIS A 85 -1.19 -26.76 -0.96
CA HIS A 85 -2.06 -25.75 -1.57
C HIS A 85 -2.20 -25.87 -3.10
N GLY A 86 -1.54 -26.87 -3.71
CA GLY A 86 -1.58 -27.14 -5.14
C GLY A 86 -0.63 -26.26 -5.97
N MET A 87 -0.43 -26.66 -7.22
CA MET A 87 0.62 -26.15 -8.13
C MET A 87 0.58 -24.63 -8.38
N PHE A 88 -0.58 -23.99 -8.17
CA PHE A 88 -0.76 -22.54 -8.34
C PHE A 88 -0.21 -21.69 -7.19
N ALA A 89 0.07 -22.29 -6.03
CA ALA A 89 0.61 -21.60 -4.86
C ALA A 89 2.15 -21.53 -4.84
N GLY A 90 2.82 -22.39 -5.61
CA GLY A 90 4.27 -22.34 -5.80
C GLY A 90 4.61 -21.38 -6.92
N GLY A 91 4.94 -20.13 -6.58
CA GLY A 91 5.06 -18.96 -7.47
C GLY A 91 5.88 -19.06 -8.78
N LEU A 92 6.48 -20.21 -9.10
CA LEU A 92 7.09 -20.51 -10.39
C LEU A 92 6.09 -21.12 -11.39
N TYR A 93 5.30 -22.13 -10.98
CA TYR A 93 4.42 -22.90 -11.87
C TYR A 93 3.07 -22.24 -12.15
N GLY A 94 2.70 -21.20 -11.39
CA GLY A 94 1.49 -20.41 -11.62
C GLY A 94 1.57 -19.43 -12.80
N ARG A 95 2.75 -19.23 -13.40
CA ARG A 95 3.00 -18.26 -14.49
C ARG A 95 3.15 -18.90 -15.88
N PHE A 96 3.28 -20.23 -15.95
CA PHE A 96 3.27 -20.90 -17.24
C PHE A 96 1.84 -20.96 -17.78
N VAL A 97 1.63 -20.38 -18.96
CA VAL A 97 0.39 -20.57 -19.73
C VAL A 97 0.39 -22.01 -20.20
N LYS A 98 -0.61 -22.78 -19.79
CA LYS A 98 -0.78 -24.17 -20.25
C LYS A 98 -1.04 -24.11 -21.76
N GLY A 99 -0.05 -24.53 -22.56
CA GLY A 99 -0.23 -24.73 -24.00
C GLY A 99 -1.33 -25.75 -24.29
N GLU A 100 -1.80 -25.79 -25.54
CA GLU A 100 -2.77 -26.78 -26.01
C GLU A 100 -2.29 -28.19 -25.64
N GLY A 101 -3.06 -28.88 -24.80
CA GLY A 101 -2.66 -30.17 -24.27
C GLY A 101 -2.81 -31.24 -25.34
N VAL A 102 -1.70 -31.86 -25.75
CA VAL A 102 -1.74 -33.14 -26.47
C VAL A 102 -2.46 -34.15 -25.57
N ALA A 103 -3.51 -34.76 -26.09
CA ALA A 103 -4.36 -35.68 -25.34
C ALA A 103 -3.56 -36.91 -24.92
N GLY A 104 -3.18 -36.97 -23.64
CA GLY A 104 -2.53 -38.13 -23.04
C GLY A 104 -3.53 -39.23 -22.69
N THR A 105 -3.11 -40.48 -22.86
CA THR A 105 -3.81 -41.75 -22.65
C THR A 105 -4.07 -42.11 -21.18
N PHE A 106 -4.48 -41.15 -20.34
CA PHE A 106 -4.80 -41.41 -18.92
C PHE A 106 -6.28 -41.13 -18.59
N ALA A 107 -6.87 -42.01 -17.78
CA ALA A 107 -8.30 -42.27 -17.60
C ALA A 107 -9.25 -41.06 -17.46
N GLU A 108 -10.42 -41.20 -18.08
CA GLU A 108 -11.38 -40.17 -18.51
C GLU A 108 -12.23 -39.50 -17.41
N GLY A 109 -12.08 -39.89 -16.15
CA GLY A 109 -13.00 -39.49 -15.07
C GLY A 109 -13.05 -37.98 -14.76
N ASN A 110 -11.93 -37.25 -14.92
CA ASN A 110 -11.83 -35.82 -14.57
C ASN A 110 -11.98 -34.85 -15.75
N LEU A 111 -12.02 -35.35 -16.99
CA LEU A 111 -12.18 -34.53 -18.20
C LEU A 111 -13.61 -34.02 -18.37
N SER A 112 -14.61 -34.84 -18.00
CA SER A 112 -16.03 -34.50 -18.16
C SER A 112 -16.45 -33.27 -17.34
N LYS A 113 -15.92 -33.12 -16.12
CA LYS A 113 -16.22 -31.98 -15.25
C LYS A 113 -15.57 -30.69 -15.76
N ARG A 114 -14.30 -30.74 -16.18
CA ARG A 114 -13.61 -29.58 -16.75
C ARG A 114 -14.25 -29.12 -18.05
N LYS A 115 -14.59 -30.06 -18.94
CA LYS A 115 -15.27 -29.75 -20.21
C LYS A 115 -16.60 -29.03 -19.97
N ARG A 116 -17.40 -29.47 -18.98
CA ARG A 116 -18.66 -28.80 -18.59
C ARG A 116 -18.45 -27.41 -18.01
N GLU A 117 -17.40 -27.21 -17.21
CA GLU A 117 -17.06 -25.89 -16.64
C GLU A 117 -16.58 -24.92 -17.74
N ASP A 118 -15.75 -25.39 -18.67
CA ASP A 118 -15.25 -24.61 -19.81
C ASP A 118 -16.39 -24.22 -20.76
N GLU A 119 -17.32 -25.13 -21.03
CA GLU A 119 -18.51 -24.87 -21.84
C GLU A 119 -19.44 -23.84 -21.18
N ALA A 120 -19.73 -23.99 -19.89
CA ALA A 120 -20.52 -23.01 -19.14
C ALA A 120 -19.85 -21.63 -19.08
N GLN A 121 -18.52 -21.58 -19.02
CA GLN A 121 -17.75 -20.34 -19.09
C GLN A 121 -17.86 -19.68 -20.47
N ARG A 122 -17.76 -20.46 -21.55
CA ARG A 122 -17.95 -19.96 -22.93
C ARG A 122 -19.35 -19.39 -23.12
N LEU A 123 -20.39 -20.10 -22.69
CA LEU A 123 -21.78 -19.62 -22.74
C LEU A 123 -21.96 -18.32 -21.95
N LYS A 124 -21.41 -18.25 -20.74
CA LYS A 124 -21.46 -17.02 -19.94
C LYS A 124 -20.75 -15.85 -20.62
N ASN A 125 -19.59 -16.08 -21.21
CA ASN A 125 -18.86 -15.03 -21.92
C ASN A 125 -19.62 -14.55 -23.17
N GLY A 126 -20.28 -15.46 -23.89
CA GLY A 126 -21.17 -15.12 -25.02
C GLY A 126 -22.34 -14.23 -24.57
N VAL A 127 -22.98 -14.58 -23.45
CA VAL A 127 -24.05 -13.76 -22.85
C VAL A 127 -23.53 -12.38 -22.44
N ASP A 128 -22.40 -12.33 -21.72
CA ASP A 128 -21.82 -11.07 -21.26
C ASP A 128 -21.43 -10.17 -22.47
N MET A 129 -20.95 -10.75 -23.58
CA MET A 129 -20.64 -10.04 -24.82
C MET A 129 -21.89 -9.45 -25.49
N GLN A 130 -22.98 -10.22 -25.60
CA GLN A 130 -24.25 -9.72 -26.12
C GLN A 130 -24.83 -8.62 -25.22
N VAL A 131 -24.69 -8.72 -23.91
CA VAL A 131 -25.08 -7.67 -22.97
C VAL A 131 -24.32 -6.36 -23.22
N GLU A 132 -23.02 -6.42 -23.50
CA GLU A 132 -22.27 -5.20 -23.87
C GLU A 132 -22.74 -4.65 -25.23
N ALA A 133 -23.16 -5.48 -26.17
CA ALA A 133 -23.75 -5.01 -27.44
C ALA A 133 -25.06 -4.22 -27.19
N PHE A 134 -25.92 -4.64 -26.25
CA PHE A 134 -27.08 -3.84 -25.82
C PHE A 134 -26.69 -2.50 -25.20
N VAL A 135 -25.58 -2.44 -24.46
CA VAL A 135 -25.08 -1.18 -23.90
C VAL A 135 -24.54 -0.27 -24.99
N ALA A 136 -23.82 -0.81 -25.97
CA ALA A 136 -23.33 -0.08 -27.13
C ALA A 136 -24.50 0.50 -27.94
N GLU A 137 -25.56 -0.28 -28.16
CA GLU A 137 -26.79 0.17 -28.85
C GLU A 137 -27.49 1.29 -28.08
N ALA A 138 -27.62 1.18 -26.75
CA ALA A 138 -28.21 2.23 -25.91
C ALA A 138 -27.40 3.54 -25.93
N LEU A 139 -26.07 3.42 -26.01
CA LEU A 139 -25.16 4.56 -26.18
C LEU A 139 -25.32 5.19 -27.56
N HIS A 140 -25.40 4.37 -28.61
CA HIS A 140 -25.52 4.82 -29.99
C HIS A 140 -26.82 5.60 -30.23
N ARG A 141 -27.88 5.25 -29.50
CA ARG A 141 -29.18 5.94 -29.52
C ARG A 141 -29.30 7.11 -28.57
N GLY A 142 -28.25 7.42 -27.80
CA GLY A 142 -28.26 8.51 -26.82
C GLY A 142 -29.17 8.27 -25.61
N VAL A 143 -29.67 7.05 -25.42
CA VAL A 143 -30.55 6.71 -24.29
C VAL A 143 -29.74 6.51 -23.00
N LEU A 144 -28.46 6.20 -23.13
CA LEU A 144 -27.52 6.06 -22.02
C LEU A 144 -26.31 6.96 -22.24
N GLU A 145 -25.96 7.79 -21.26
CA GLU A 145 -24.72 8.55 -21.27
C GLU A 145 -23.63 7.80 -20.47
N VAL A 146 -22.58 7.35 -21.14
CA VAL A 146 -21.37 6.85 -20.49
C VAL A 146 -20.26 7.83 -20.87
N GLY A 147 -19.74 8.58 -19.90
CA GLY A 147 -18.74 9.63 -20.18
C GLY A 147 -17.50 9.06 -20.88
N ASP A 148 -16.97 9.79 -21.86
CA ASP A 148 -15.73 9.69 -22.68
C ASP A 148 -15.17 8.32 -23.11
N LYS A 149 -15.74 7.22 -22.62
CA LYS A 149 -15.33 5.87 -22.97
C LYS A 149 -16.06 5.50 -24.24
N LYS A 150 -15.32 5.51 -25.35
CA LYS A 150 -15.78 4.96 -26.61
C LYS A 150 -16.25 3.52 -26.36
N PRO A 151 -17.48 3.15 -26.77
CA PRO A 151 -17.93 1.78 -26.68
C PRO A 151 -16.98 0.90 -27.51
N THR A 152 -16.64 -0.28 -26.99
CA THR A 152 -16.02 -1.32 -27.80
C THR A 152 -17.01 -1.69 -28.90
N ARG A 153 -16.62 -1.52 -30.17
CA ARG A 153 -17.43 -1.92 -31.32
C ARG A 153 -17.73 -3.42 -31.19
N SER A 154 -19.01 -3.78 -31.09
CA SER A 154 -19.46 -5.15 -31.28
C SER A 154 -19.86 -5.32 -32.74
N ASP A 155 -19.37 -6.37 -33.39
CA ASP A 155 -19.66 -6.62 -34.80
C ASP A 155 -21.13 -7.00 -35.06
N VAL A 156 -21.85 -7.42 -34.00
CA VAL A 156 -23.25 -7.84 -34.09
C VAL A 156 -24.15 -6.87 -33.32
N SER A 157 -25.06 -6.19 -34.05
CA SER A 157 -26.06 -5.32 -33.42
C SER A 157 -27.20 -6.13 -32.83
N PRO A 158 -27.61 -5.89 -31.56
CA PRO A 158 -28.75 -6.56 -30.94
C PRO A 158 -30.06 -6.42 -31.73
N VAL A 159 -30.20 -5.32 -32.49
CA VAL A 159 -31.37 -5.05 -33.34
C VAL A 159 -31.46 -6.09 -34.45
N THR A 160 -30.33 -6.43 -35.07
CA THR A 160 -30.28 -7.44 -36.14
C THR A 160 -30.55 -8.85 -35.61
N THR A 161 -30.11 -9.16 -34.39
CA THR A 161 -30.25 -10.50 -33.80
C THR A 161 -31.63 -10.75 -33.19
N TYR A 162 -32.20 -9.76 -32.48
CA TYR A 162 -33.41 -9.94 -31.68
C TYR A 162 -34.60 -9.11 -32.17
N GLY A 163 -34.39 -8.20 -33.13
CA GLY A 163 -35.40 -7.27 -33.60
C GLY A 163 -35.53 -6.02 -32.72
N GLU A 164 -36.03 -4.94 -33.34
CA GLU A 164 -36.19 -3.62 -32.72
C GLU A 164 -37.11 -3.65 -31.49
N ALA A 165 -38.25 -4.35 -31.58
CA ALA A 165 -39.23 -4.42 -30.50
C ALA A 165 -38.65 -5.05 -29.22
N ALA A 166 -37.81 -6.08 -29.36
CA ALA A 166 -37.15 -6.73 -28.23
C ALA A 166 -36.14 -5.79 -27.56
N VAL A 167 -35.36 -5.05 -28.35
CA VAL A 167 -34.40 -4.05 -27.83
C VAL A 167 -35.13 -2.96 -27.03
N GLN A 168 -36.23 -2.44 -27.57
CA GLN A 168 -37.05 -1.45 -26.87
C GLN A 168 -37.66 -2.02 -25.57
N GLN A 169 -38.11 -3.28 -25.57
CA GLN A 169 -38.62 -3.93 -24.35
C GLN A 169 -37.55 -4.02 -23.26
N VAL A 170 -36.31 -4.38 -23.61
CA VAL A 170 -35.18 -4.43 -22.67
C VAL A 170 -34.87 -3.04 -22.12
N PHE A 171 -34.91 -2.00 -22.95
CA PHE A 171 -34.69 -0.62 -22.51
C PHE A 171 -35.81 -0.14 -21.58
N LYS A 172 -37.06 -0.43 -21.92
CA LYS A 172 -38.22 -0.13 -21.07
C LYS A 172 -38.12 -0.82 -19.70
N GLN A 173 -37.74 -2.10 -19.67
CA GLN A 173 -37.51 -2.83 -18.40
C GLN A 173 -36.35 -2.23 -17.58
N ALA A 174 -35.34 -1.68 -18.25
CA ALA A 174 -34.24 -0.98 -17.60
C ALA A 174 -34.60 0.43 -17.09
N GLY A 175 -35.81 0.92 -17.38
CA GLY A 175 -36.24 2.29 -17.07
C GLY A 175 -35.57 3.34 -17.95
N LEU A 176 -35.20 2.95 -19.17
CA LEU A 176 -34.61 3.80 -20.20
C LEU A 176 -35.70 4.10 -21.24
N SER A 177 -36.10 5.37 -21.35
CA SER A 177 -37.03 5.85 -22.37
C SER A 177 -36.30 6.79 -23.32
N ILE A 178 -36.62 6.69 -24.62
CA ILE A 178 -35.99 7.45 -25.70
C ILE A 178 -36.34 8.95 -25.59
N GLU A 179 -37.47 9.29 -24.97
CA GLU A 179 -38.02 10.66 -24.93
C GLU A 179 -37.39 11.57 -23.86
N ALA A 180 -36.52 11.05 -23.01
CA ALA A 180 -35.92 11.84 -21.94
C ALA A 180 -34.69 12.60 -22.47
N ASN A 181 -34.85 13.90 -22.78
CA ASN A 181 -33.75 14.81 -23.04
C ASN A 181 -32.75 14.79 -21.87
N ILE A 182 -31.56 14.20 -22.11
CA ILE A 182 -30.55 14.03 -21.08
C ILE A 182 -29.70 15.30 -21.02
N ALA A 183 -29.97 16.15 -20.02
CA ALA A 183 -29.15 17.32 -19.76
C ALA A 183 -27.74 16.89 -19.32
N GLN A 184 -26.73 17.30 -20.10
CA GLN A 184 -25.31 17.09 -19.83
C GLN A 184 -24.87 17.88 -18.59
N SER A 185 -25.06 17.34 -17.39
CA SER A 185 -24.44 17.89 -16.19
C SER A 185 -23.61 16.84 -15.46
N SER A 186 -22.48 17.30 -14.90
CA SER A 186 -21.35 16.50 -14.43
C SER A 186 -21.39 16.22 -12.92
N THR A 187 -22.54 16.39 -12.27
CA THR A 187 -22.60 16.27 -10.81
C THR A 187 -22.37 14.83 -10.35
N LYS A 188 -21.72 14.64 -9.19
CA LYS A 188 -21.50 13.31 -8.58
C LYS A 188 -22.81 12.52 -8.41
N ALA A 189 -23.93 13.21 -8.15
CA ALA A 189 -25.25 12.60 -8.02
C ALA A 189 -25.76 12.02 -9.35
N GLN A 190 -25.51 12.71 -10.46
CA GLN A 190 -25.84 12.21 -11.80
C GLN A 190 -24.97 11.02 -12.21
N LYS A 191 -23.68 11.03 -11.85
CA LYS A 191 -22.80 9.86 -12.06
C LYS A 191 -23.38 8.58 -11.43
N TYR A 192 -23.88 8.67 -10.20
CA TYR A 192 -24.52 7.53 -9.53
C TYR A 192 -25.81 7.09 -10.22
N LYS A 193 -26.66 8.03 -10.68
CA LYS A 193 -27.88 7.72 -11.44
C LYS A 193 -27.55 7.01 -12.77
N ARG A 194 -26.58 7.52 -13.54
CA ARG A 194 -26.10 6.90 -14.79
C ARG A 194 -25.56 5.49 -14.54
N GLU A 195 -24.73 5.32 -13.52
CA GLU A 195 -24.22 3.99 -13.15
C GLU A 195 -25.33 3.03 -12.74
N LYS A 196 -26.37 3.52 -12.04
CA LYS A 196 -27.56 2.74 -11.70
C LYS A 196 -28.35 2.32 -12.94
N GLN A 197 -28.54 3.22 -13.90
CA GLN A 197 -29.19 2.92 -15.19
C GLN A 197 -28.39 1.88 -15.99
N LEU A 198 -27.07 2.04 -16.11
CA LEU A 198 -26.19 1.08 -16.76
C LEU A 198 -26.30 -0.32 -16.11
N ARG A 199 -26.29 -0.38 -14.78
CA ARG A 199 -26.48 -1.66 -14.04
C ARG A 199 -27.87 -2.24 -14.25
N GLY A 200 -28.90 -1.39 -14.36
CA GLY A 200 -30.27 -1.79 -14.70
C GLY A 200 -30.35 -2.42 -16.08
N LEU A 201 -29.78 -1.75 -17.09
CA LEU A 201 -29.72 -2.22 -18.46
C LEU A 201 -28.97 -3.55 -18.57
N LYS A 202 -27.77 -3.67 -17.98
CA LYS A 202 -27.02 -4.93 -18.00
C LYS A 202 -27.79 -6.09 -17.38
N ARG A 203 -28.58 -5.83 -16.34
CA ARG A 203 -29.44 -6.85 -15.71
C ARG A 203 -30.60 -7.24 -16.62
N ALA A 204 -31.32 -6.28 -17.17
CA ALA A 204 -32.46 -6.52 -18.06
C ALA A 204 -32.03 -7.26 -19.34
N ALA A 205 -30.95 -6.82 -19.98
CA ALA A 205 -30.37 -7.47 -21.15
C ALA A 205 -29.91 -8.90 -20.83
N LYS A 206 -29.21 -9.08 -19.70
CA LYS A 206 -28.76 -10.42 -19.27
C LYS A 206 -29.94 -11.35 -18.98
N SER A 207 -30.99 -10.88 -18.32
CA SER A 207 -32.18 -11.70 -18.09
C SER A 207 -32.90 -12.06 -19.39
N PHE A 208 -32.98 -11.12 -20.34
CA PHE A 208 -33.59 -11.37 -21.65
C PHE A 208 -32.79 -12.40 -22.46
N ILE A 209 -31.48 -12.25 -22.57
CA ILE A 209 -30.61 -13.19 -23.29
C ILE A 209 -30.66 -14.58 -22.66
N ILE A 210 -30.54 -14.68 -21.32
CA ILE A 210 -30.67 -15.96 -20.62
C ILE A 210 -32.05 -16.58 -20.85
N PHE A 211 -33.11 -15.76 -20.98
CA PHE A 211 -34.45 -16.23 -21.31
C PHE A 211 -34.60 -16.73 -22.76
N GLN A 212 -33.67 -16.42 -23.67
CA GLN A 212 -33.66 -17.00 -25.01
C GLN A 212 -32.88 -18.31 -25.08
N LEU A 213 -32.01 -18.60 -24.11
CA LEU A 213 -31.25 -19.84 -24.04
C LEU A 213 -32.12 -21.04 -23.66
N SER A 214 -31.67 -22.24 -24.03
CA SER A 214 -32.32 -23.50 -23.65
C SER A 214 -32.26 -23.73 -22.12
N ASN A 215 -33.19 -24.52 -21.59
CA ASN A 215 -33.22 -24.83 -20.15
C ASN A 215 -31.93 -25.50 -19.64
N VAL A 216 -31.24 -26.25 -20.52
CA VAL A 216 -29.97 -26.90 -20.20
C VAL A 216 -28.87 -25.86 -20.02
N GLU A 217 -28.70 -24.96 -20.99
CA GLU A 217 -27.70 -23.87 -20.94
C GLU A 217 -27.94 -22.93 -19.75
N ARG A 218 -29.21 -22.60 -19.44
CA ARG A 218 -29.55 -21.79 -18.26
C ARG A 218 -29.08 -22.44 -16.96
N LYS A 219 -29.32 -23.74 -16.80
CA LYS A 219 -28.88 -24.50 -15.63
C LYS A 219 -27.35 -24.56 -15.55
N GLN A 220 -26.66 -24.72 -16.68
CA GLN A 220 -25.21 -24.71 -16.74
C GLN A 220 -24.62 -23.35 -16.30
N ILE A 221 -25.13 -22.24 -16.84
CA ILE A 221 -24.71 -20.88 -16.45
C ILE A 221 -24.98 -20.64 -14.96
N GLN A 222 -26.16 -21.03 -14.46
CA GLN A 222 -26.50 -20.87 -13.05
C GLN A 222 -25.57 -21.68 -12.13
N ALA A 223 -25.29 -22.95 -12.47
CA ALA A 223 -24.36 -23.78 -11.72
C ALA A 223 -22.96 -23.15 -11.69
N TYR A 224 -22.47 -22.67 -12.83
CA TYR A 224 -21.18 -21.99 -12.96
C TYR A 224 -21.11 -20.67 -12.15
N GLU A 225 -22.15 -19.85 -12.19
CA GLU A 225 -22.19 -18.63 -11.36
C GLU A 225 -22.19 -18.94 -9.85
N THR A 226 -22.85 -20.03 -9.43
CA THR A 226 -22.84 -20.45 -8.02
C THR A 226 -21.47 -21.00 -7.60
N SER A 227 -20.76 -21.71 -8.48
CA SER A 227 -19.41 -22.21 -8.18
C SER A 227 -18.42 -21.04 -8.04
N ILE A 228 -18.45 -20.06 -8.94
CA ILE A 228 -17.65 -18.83 -8.83
C ILE A 228 -17.95 -18.10 -7.52
N LYS A 229 -19.23 -17.91 -7.15
CA LYS A 229 -19.60 -17.24 -5.89
C LYS A 229 -19.07 -17.98 -4.67
N LYS A 230 -19.05 -19.32 -4.68
CA LYS A 230 -18.46 -20.14 -3.61
C LYS A 230 -16.95 -19.92 -3.52
N VAL A 231 -16.24 -19.95 -4.65
CA VAL A 231 -14.79 -19.70 -4.72
C VAL A 231 -14.43 -18.29 -4.23
N GLN A 232 -15.16 -17.26 -4.69
CA GLN A 232 -14.93 -15.89 -4.22
C GLN A 232 -15.22 -15.72 -2.73
N LYS A 233 -16.21 -16.44 -2.19
CA LYS A 233 -16.53 -16.42 -0.75
C LYS A 233 -15.42 -17.09 0.08
N SER A 234 -14.87 -18.21 -0.37
CA SER A 234 -13.74 -18.84 0.32
C SER A 234 -12.46 -18.00 0.21
N GLU A 235 -12.20 -17.38 -0.94
CA GLU A 235 -11.05 -16.48 -1.13
C GLU A 235 -11.15 -15.22 -0.25
N ARG A 236 -12.35 -14.65 -0.10
CA ARG A 236 -12.54 -13.53 0.85
C ARG A 236 -12.29 -13.95 2.29
N LYS A 237 -12.79 -15.12 2.69
CA LYS A 237 -12.56 -15.68 4.03
C LYS A 237 -11.07 -15.94 4.29
N SER A 238 -10.33 -16.48 3.33
CA SER A 238 -8.89 -16.72 3.49
C SER A 238 -8.11 -15.40 3.56
N ARG A 239 -8.48 -14.40 2.75
CA ARG A 239 -7.90 -13.05 2.84
C ARG A 239 -8.19 -12.36 4.17
N GLU A 240 -9.40 -12.51 4.70
CA GLU A 240 -9.77 -11.98 6.02
C GLU A 240 -9.00 -12.69 7.14
N ALA A 241 -8.88 -14.03 7.07
CA ALA A 241 -8.07 -14.80 8.01
C ALA A 241 -6.58 -14.40 7.95
N GLY A 242 -6.02 -14.21 6.75
CA GLY A 242 -4.64 -13.75 6.58
C GLY A 242 -4.40 -12.33 7.14
N LYS A 243 -5.37 -11.42 6.98
CA LYS A 243 -5.32 -10.09 7.60
C LYS A 243 -5.38 -10.17 9.12
N ALA A 244 -6.26 -11.01 9.67
CA ALA A 244 -6.37 -11.23 11.11
C ALA A 244 -5.08 -11.82 11.70
N ALA A 245 -4.45 -12.80 11.01
CA ALA A 245 -3.17 -13.38 11.42
C ALA A 245 -2.04 -12.33 11.43
N ALA A 246 -1.94 -11.50 10.38
CA ALA A 246 -0.95 -10.43 10.31
C ALA A 246 -1.16 -9.35 11.38
N GLU A 247 -2.41 -9.08 11.77
CA GLU A 247 -2.73 -8.17 12.87
C GLU A 247 -2.37 -8.78 14.24
N ALA A 248 -2.62 -10.08 14.44
CA ALA A 248 -2.23 -10.81 15.64
C ALA A 248 -0.70 -10.86 15.82
N GLU A 249 0.06 -11.11 14.75
CA GLU A 249 1.52 -11.09 14.76
C GLU A 249 2.06 -9.70 15.13
N LYS A 250 1.49 -8.63 14.55
CA LYS A 250 1.84 -7.25 14.91
C LYS A 250 1.52 -6.94 16.38
N ALA A 251 0.44 -7.48 16.92
CA ALA A 251 0.08 -7.31 18.33
C ALA A 251 1.07 -8.05 19.25
N ALA A 252 1.41 -9.31 18.92
CA ALA A 252 2.41 -10.10 19.65
C ALA A 252 3.80 -9.43 19.64
N ALA A 253 4.23 -8.91 18.48
CA ALA A 253 5.49 -8.19 18.37
C ALA A 253 5.53 -6.89 19.21
N LYS A 254 4.39 -6.18 19.33
CA LYS A 254 4.28 -5.01 20.22
C LYS A 254 4.34 -5.43 21.69
N PHE A 255 3.66 -6.51 22.07
CA PHE A 255 3.68 -7.04 23.42
C PHE A 255 5.09 -7.50 23.84
N ALA A 256 5.80 -8.23 22.98
CA ALA A 256 7.18 -8.63 23.19
C ALA A 256 8.13 -7.43 23.35
N LYS A 257 7.95 -6.37 22.55
CA LYS A 257 8.71 -5.12 22.70
C LYS A 257 8.41 -4.41 24.02
N ALA A 258 7.16 -4.45 24.50
CA ALA A 258 6.77 -3.87 25.77
C ALA A 258 7.38 -4.64 26.95
N LEU A 259 7.37 -5.97 26.91
CA LEU A 259 8.04 -6.83 27.90
C LEU A 259 9.54 -6.54 27.98
N ARG A 260 10.24 -6.51 26.83
CA ARG A 260 11.67 -6.17 26.81
C ARG A 260 11.98 -4.78 27.37
N LYS A 261 11.09 -3.80 27.15
CA LYS A 261 11.24 -2.46 27.74
C LYS A 261 11.00 -2.47 29.25
N LYS A 262 10.05 -3.28 29.73
CA LYS A 262 9.76 -3.44 31.16
C LYS A 262 10.95 -4.11 31.87
N GLU A 263 11.43 -5.24 31.35
CA GLU A 263 12.61 -5.95 31.86
C GLU A 263 13.85 -5.04 31.96
N LYS A 264 14.10 -4.19 30.94
CA LYS A 264 15.18 -3.19 30.99
C LYS A 264 15.00 -2.15 32.10
N ARG A 265 13.77 -1.74 32.40
CA ARG A 265 13.47 -0.81 33.50
C ARG A 265 13.65 -1.49 34.84
N ASP A 266 13.14 -2.72 34.98
CA ASP A 266 13.25 -3.51 36.20
C ASP A 266 14.73 -3.80 36.51
N ARG A 267 15.55 -4.15 35.51
CA ARG A 267 17.01 -4.28 35.65
C ARG A 267 17.70 -2.98 36.07
N LYS A 268 17.24 -1.83 35.55
CA LYS A 268 17.78 -0.51 35.93
C LYS A 268 17.40 -0.14 37.37
N LEU A 269 16.19 -0.50 37.81
CA LEU A 269 15.74 -0.30 39.20
C LEU A 269 16.51 -1.21 40.17
N ALA A 270 16.66 -2.49 39.84
CA ALA A 270 17.45 -3.43 40.64
C ALA A 270 18.91 -2.98 40.79
N ALA A 271 19.52 -2.44 39.72
CA ALA A 271 20.88 -1.88 39.78
C ALA A 271 20.97 -0.63 40.69
N ARG A 272 19.87 0.12 40.84
CA ARG A 272 19.80 1.27 41.75
C ARG A 272 19.58 0.83 43.20
N GLU A 273 18.75 -0.19 43.43
CA GLU A 273 18.50 -0.75 44.76
C GLU A 273 19.72 -1.47 45.35
N GLN A 274 20.63 -1.97 44.50
CA GLN A 274 21.90 -2.56 44.95
C GLN A 274 22.95 -1.52 45.40
N GLY A 275 22.58 -0.24 45.58
CA GLY A 275 23.37 0.71 46.37
C GLY A 275 24.72 1.11 45.76
N ASN A 276 24.83 1.14 44.43
CA ASN A 276 25.99 1.72 43.74
C ASN A 276 25.72 3.21 43.48
N GLU A 277 25.64 4.02 44.54
CA GLU A 277 25.38 5.48 44.42
C GLU A 277 26.64 6.35 44.43
N ASP A 278 27.85 5.79 44.63
CA ASP A 278 29.11 6.53 44.46
C ASP A 278 30.11 5.75 43.60
N SER A 279 29.92 5.79 42.28
CA SER A 279 31.05 5.65 41.35
C SER A 279 30.75 6.38 40.04
N THR A 280 31.15 7.65 40.02
CA THR A 280 31.42 8.43 38.81
C THR A 280 32.80 8.14 38.23
N TYR A 281 33.41 6.98 38.52
CA TYR A 281 34.51 6.44 37.71
C TYR A 281 33.99 5.28 36.88
N VAL A 282 33.98 5.53 35.57
CA VAL A 282 33.77 4.55 34.51
C VAL A 282 34.67 3.34 34.79
N THR A 283 34.09 2.23 35.25
CA THR A 283 34.78 0.95 35.22
C THR A 283 34.90 0.54 33.75
N ASP A 284 36.15 0.46 33.28
CA ASP A 284 36.52 0.14 31.91
C ASP A 284 36.22 -1.33 31.53
N ASP A 285 35.68 -2.14 32.44
CA ASP A 285 35.39 -3.56 32.19
C ASP A 285 34.21 -3.78 31.20
N ALA A 286 33.29 -2.82 31.07
CA ALA A 286 32.23 -2.89 30.06
C ALA A 286 32.67 -2.42 28.65
N LYS A 287 33.88 -1.85 28.51
CA LYS A 287 34.48 -1.57 27.20
C LYS A 287 35.22 -2.79 26.63
N GLU A 288 35.63 -3.75 27.44
CA GLU A 288 36.29 -4.96 26.94
C GLU A 288 35.34 -5.83 26.09
N ASP A 289 34.09 -6.01 26.50
CA ASP A 289 33.12 -6.81 25.74
C ASP A 289 32.68 -6.17 24.40
N LEU A 290 32.79 -4.84 24.27
CA LEU A 290 32.58 -4.14 23.00
C LEU A 290 33.82 -4.15 22.11
N SER A 291 35.01 -4.20 22.72
CA SER A 291 36.29 -4.34 22.03
C SER A 291 36.42 -5.72 21.37
N THR A 292 36.05 -6.80 22.07
CA THR A 292 36.09 -8.17 21.54
C THR A 292 35.11 -8.37 20.37
N LEU A 293 33.89 -7.83 20.47
CA LEU A 293 32.89 -7.86 19.39
C LEU A 293 33.30 -7.00 18.18
N GLY A 294 34.06 -5.92 18.42
CA GLY A 294 34.66 -5.08 17.39
C GLY A 294 35.78 -5.79 16.63
N LEU A 295 36.64 -6.52 17.36
CA LEU A 295 37.74 -7.31 16.79
C LEU A 295 37.21 -8.49 15.98
N ALA A 296 36.24 -9.26 16.48
CA ALA A 296 35.63 -10.36 15.75
C ALA A 296 34.98 -9.91 14.42
N LYS A 297 34.39 -8.72 14.39
CA LYS A 297 33.86 -8.12 13.15
C LYS A 297 34.95 -7.64 12.19
N CYS A 298 36.10 -7.20 12.70
CA CYS A 298 37.24 -6.82 11.86
C CYS A 298 37.94 -8.06 11.31
N GLU A 299 38.05 -9.12 12.10
CA GLU A 299 38.60 -10.41 11.71
C GLU A 299 37.79 -11.08 10.59
N ALA A 300 36.48 -11.18 10.75
CA ALA A 300 35.61 -11.71 9.69
C ALA A 300 35.68 -10.91 8.38
N LYS A 301 35.92 -9.59 8.45
CA LYS A 301 36.03 -8.72 7.28
C LYS A 301 37.42 -8.73 6.64
N GLY A 302 38.48 -8.88 7.44
CA GLY A 302 39.84 -9.11 6.95
C GLY A 302 39.95 -10.45 6.23
N ALA A 303 39.42 -11.52 6.85
CA ALA A 303 39.37 -12.86 6.27
C ALA A 303 38.59 -12.88 4.94
N ALA A 304 37.44 -12.22 4.87
CA ALA A 304 36.67 -12.10 3.63
C ALA A 304 37.40 -11.35 2.50
N LYS A 305 38.42 -10.56 2.84
CA LYS A 305 39.27 -9.82 1.89
C LYS A 305 40.65 -10.47 1.69
N GLY A 306 40.92 -11.61 2.32
CA GLY A 306 42.20 -12.32 2.22
C GLY A 306 43.40 -11.56 2.80
N MET A 307 43.17 -10.68 3.78
CA MET A 307 44.19 -9.82 4.38
C MET A 307 44.14 -9.92 5.90
N GLU A 308 45.32 -9.80 6.53
CA GLU A 308 45.47 -9.94 7.98
C GLU A 308 44.71 -8.84 8.73
N VAL A 309 44.19 -9.15 9.92
CA VAL A 309 43.34 -8.25 10.71
C VAL A 309 44.02 -6.92 10.99
N GLN A 310 45.34 -6.93 11.25
CA GLN A 310 46.12 -5.72 11.51
C GLN A 310 46.22 -4.82 10.28
N GLN A 311 46.47 -5.38 9.10
CA GLN A 311 46.49 -4.63 7.84
C GLN A 311 45.12 -4.01 7.54
N TYR A 312 44.04 -4.74 7.82
CA TYR A 312 42.69 -4.24 7.64
C TYR A 312 42.35 -3.05 8.56
N ILE A 313 42.88 -3.04 9.80
CA ILE A 313 42.72 -1.94 10.74
C ILE A 313 43.50 -0.70 10.25
N GLN A 314 44.76 -0.87 9.85
CA GLN A 314 45.60 0.22 9.32
C GLN A 314 45.00 0.85 8.05
N ASP A 315 44.49 0.04 7.12
CA ASP A 315 43.80 0.52 5.91
C ASP A 315 42.52 1.31 6.20
N ARG A 316 41.86 0.99 7.30
CA ARG A 316 40.63 1.66 7.71
C ARG A 316 40.93 3.00 8.37
N GLU A 317 42.00 3.07 9.15
CA GLU A 317 42.48 4.30 9.79
C GLU A 317 43.04 5.27 8.76
N SER A 318 43.90 4.80 7.85
CA SER A 318 44.42 5.65 6.76
C SER A 318 43.33 6.22 5.85
N LYS A 319 42.25 5.45 5.59
CA LYS A 319 41.05 5.95 4.88
C LYS A 319 40.26 6.98 5.68
N LYS A 320 40.24 6.85 7.00
CA LYS A 320 39.57 7.81 7.89
C LYS A 320 40.35 9.13 7.92
N ASP A 321 41.67 9.05 7.97
CA ASP A 321 42.57 10.21 7.98
C ASP A 321 42.61 10.92 6.63
N ALA A 322 42.65 10.18 5.51
CA ALA A 322 42.55 10.75 4.17
C ALA A 322 41.20 11.48 3.95
N LYS A 323 40.12 11.00 4.58
CA LYS A 323 38.80 11.64 4.51
C LYS A 323 38.70 12.87 5.43
N ALA A 324 39.46 12.91 6.53
CA ALA A 324 39.56 14.09 7.37
C ALA A 324 40.29 15.22 6.62
N LEU A 325 41.42 14.92 5.98
CA LEU A 325 42.21 15.88 5.20
C LEU A 325 41.46 16.45 3.99
N GLN A 326 40.57 15.69 3.35
CA GLN A 326 39.76 16.20 2.24
C GLN A 326 38.66 17.19 2.64
N ASN A 327 38.24 17.22 3.90
CA ASN A 327 37.20 18.15 4.35
C ASN A 327 37.76 19.54 4.69
N ASP A 328 39.06 19.64 5.03
CA ASP A 328 39.68 20.92 5.40
C ASP A 328 40.07 21.76 4.17
N THR A 329 40.28 21.15 3.00
CA THR A 329 40.72 21.84 1.78
C THR A 329 39.59 22.54 1.01
N ALA A 330 38.33 22.44 1.45
CA ALA A 330 37.17 22.98 0.72
C ALA A 330 36.72 24.40 1.12
N SER A 331 37.41 25.10 2.04
CA SER A 331 36.96 26.43 2.52
C SER A 331 37.84 27.63 2.11
N SER A 332 38.92 27.44 1.35
CA SER A 332 39.78 28.56 0.92
C SER A 332 39.44 29.02 -0.51
N THR A 333 38.50 29.95 -0.63
CA THR A 333 38.38 30.83 -1.81
C THR A 333 38.62 32.28 -1.37
N PRO A 334 39.46 33.06 -2.08
CA PRO A 334 39.81 34.42 -1.68
C PRO A 334 38.62 35.35 -1.93
N ARG A 335 38.10 35.95 -0.85
CA ARG A 335 37.05 36.98 -0.90
C ARG A 335 37.66 38.34 -1.30
N PRO A 336 36.99 39.14 -2.13
CA PRO A 336 37.42 40.50 -2.43
C PRO A 336 37.30 41.40 -1.19
N ALA A 337 38.34 42.19 -0.94
CA ALA A 337 38.44 43.11 0.18
C ALA A 337 37.47 44.29 0.00
N PHE A 338 36.47 44.40 0.88
CA PHE A 338 35.71 45.62 1.11
C PHE A 338 36.37 46.35 2.28
N VAL A 339 36.80 47.59 2.05
CA VAL A 339 37.26 48.51 3.10
C VAL A 339 36.01 48.99 3.84
N ILE A 340 35.90 48.60 5.11
CA ILE A 340 34.86 49.08 6.03
C ILE A 340 35.57 50.07 6.96
N ASP A 341 35.03 51.28 7.01
CA ASP A 341 35.44 52.36 7.89
C ASP A 341 35.32 51.92 9.37
N LEU A 342 36.40 52.06 10.15
CA LEU A 342 36.55 51.48 11.49
C LEU A 342 36.35 52.49 12.63
N ASP A 343 36.04 53.76 12.34
CA ASP A 343 35.93 54.80 13.37
C ASP A 343 34.49 55.04 13.86
N GLY A 344 33.65 54.00 13.84
CA GLY A 344 32.30 54.04 14.42
C GLY A 344 32.28 53.72 15.92
N ASP A 345 31.77 54.67 16.71
CA ASP A 345 31.54 54.65 18.17
C ASP A 345 31.68 53.29 18.88
N ALA A 346 32.81 53.12 19.60
CA ALA A 346 33.17 51.92 20.34
C ALA A 346 32.23 51.57 21.52
N ALA A 347 31.26 52.44 21.84
CA ALA A 347 30.35 52.27 22.97
C ALA A 347 29.03 51.55 22.62
N LEU A 348 28.68 51.36 21.34
CA LEU A 348 27.32 50.92 20.95
C LEU A 348 27.17 49.43 20.58
N ASN A 349 28.25 48.63 20.48
CA ASN A 349 28.16 47.26 19.94
C ASN A 349 28.84 46.16 20.79
N ARG A 350 29.01 46.35 22.10
CA ARG A 350 29.37 45.22 22.98
C ARG A 350 28.12 44.41 23.30
N LEU A 351 27.69 43.58 22.33
CA LEU A 351 26.76 42.49 22.62
C LEU A 351 27.37 41.60 23.71
N PRO A 352 26.56 41.17 24.69
CA PRO A 352 27.05 40.30 25.76
C PRO A 352 27.63 39.01 25.16
N PRO A 353 28.71 38.45 25.73
CA PRO A 353 29.31 37.23 25.21
C PRO A 353 28.32 36.05 25.30
N GLY A 354 27.87 35.54 24.15
CA GLY A 354 26.95 34.41 24.05
C GLY A 354 26.49 34.12 22.62
N GLU A 355 25.98 32.90 22.38
CA GLU A 355 25.29 32.60 21.12
C GLU A 355 23.85 33.15 21.19
N HIS A 356 23.50 34.06 20.27
CA HIS A 356 22.18 34.67 20.21
C HIS A 356 21.33 34.07 19.08
N VAL A 357 20.04 33.87 19.37
CA VAL A 357 19.02 33.60 18.36
C VAL A 357 18.42 34.93 17.94
N VAL A 358 18.77 35.37 16.74
CA VAL A 358 18.29 36.61 16.14
C VAL A 358 17.20 36.28 15.12
N ASP A 359 16.11 37.03 15.14
CA ASP A 359 15.04 36.88 14.15
C ASP A 359 15.33 37.61 12.83
N SER A 360 14.39 37.54 11.88
CA SER A 360 14.53 38.20 10.58
C SER A 360 14.56 39.72 10.66
N GLU A 361 14.16 40.30 11.79
CA GLU A 361 14.13 41.75 12.04
C GLU A 361 15.40 42.23 12.76
N GLY A 362 16.33 41.32 13.09
CA GLY A 362 17.55 41.65 13.82
C GLY A 362 17.36 41.73 15.33
N SER A 363 16.18 41.40 15.86
CA SER A 363 15.91 41.39 17.30
C SER A 363 16.36 40.08 17.94
N ILE A 364 17.05 40.18 19.07
CA ILE A 364 17.49 39.03 19.86
C ILE A 364 16.27 38.45 20.57
N ARG A 365 15.88 37.24 20.20
CA ARG A 365 14.76 36.53 20.85
C ARG A 365 15.19 35.70 22.04
N PHE A 366 16.41 35.18 22.00
CA PHE A 366 16.91 34.28 23.02
C PHE A 366 18.44 34.30 23.05
N THR A 367 19.02 34.36 24.25
CA THR A 367 20.46 34.26 24.48
C THR A 367 20.75 32.91 25.11
N ILE A 368 21.67 32.15 24.50
CA ILE A 368 22.06 30.83 25.00
C ILE A 368 23.16 31.03 26.04
N GLU A 369 22.84 30.77 27.30
CA GLU A 369 23.84 30.72 28.37
C GLU A 369 24.64 29.41 28.28
N PRO A 370 25.98 29.47 28.32
CA PRO A 370 26.83 28.28 28.29
C PRO A 370 26.49 27.33 29.45
N GLY A 371 26.21 26.06 29.14
CA GLY A 371 25.93 25.02 30.14
C GLY A 371 24.46 24.87 30.53
N MET A 372 23.57 25.78 30.11
CA MET A 372 22.14 25.67 30.37
C MET A 372 21.39 25.02 29.19
N PRO A 373 20.49 24.05 29.44
CA PRO A 373 19.70 23.43 28.37
C PRO A 373 18.71 24.43 27.77
N VAL A 374 18.62 24.47 26.44
CA VAL A 374 17.67 25.35 25.73
C VAL A 374 16.23 24.87 25.99
N PRO A 375 15.32 25.76 26.44
CA PRO A 375 13.92 25.40 26.67
C PRO A 375 13.22 24.85 25.42
N LEU A 376 12.30 23.88 25.61
CA LEU A 376 11.50 23.28 24.54
C LEU A 376 10.31 24.16 24.12
N ASP A 377 10.54 25.46 23.90
CA ASP A 377 9.49 26.43 23.55
C ASP A 377 9.50 26.79 22.05
N PRO A 378 8.41 26.54 21.30
CA PRO A 378 8.33 26.91 19.89
C PRO A 378 8.55 28.41 19.61
N ALA A 379 8.25 29.32 20.53
CA ALA A 379 8.40 30.76 20.33
C ALA A 379 9.85 31.18 20.01
N ILE A 380 10.84 30.41 20.50
CA ILE A 380 12.28 30.67 20.31
C ILE A 380 12.68 30.52 18.84
N TRP A 381 12.04 29.62 18.08
CA TRP A 381 12.46 29.28 16.71
C TRP A 381 11.37 29.41 15.65
N ASP A 382 10.16 29.86 16.01
CA ASP A 382 9.08 30.03 15.04
C ASP A 382 9.36 31.21 14.11
N GLY A 383 9.20 30.98 12.81
CA GLY A 383 9.53 31.97 11.76
C GLY A 383 11.01 32.07 11.36
N ILE A 384 11.95 31.45 12.11
CA ILE A 384 13.38 31.51 11.79
C ILE A 384 13.80 30.33 10.91
N LYS A 385 14.64 30.58 9.89
CA LYS A 385 15.16 29.51 9.02
C LYS A 385 16.03 28.55 9.83
N VAL A 386 15.72 27.25 9.76
CA VAL A 386 16.37 26.21 10.59
C VAL A 386 17.90 26.22 10.47
N LYS A 387 18.44 26.56 9.30
CA LYS A 387 19.89 26.56 9.05
C LYS A 387 20.63 27.71 9.75
N THR A 388 19.94 28.80 10.11
CA THR A 388 20.52 29.96 10.79
C THR A 388 20.46 29.83 12.32
N LEU A 389 19.75 28.81 12.83
CA LEU A 389 19.66 28.57 14.27
C LEU A 389 20.95 27.94 14.83
N PRO A 390 21.42 28.38 16.01
CA PRO A 390 22.48 27.72 16.75
C PRO A 390 22.21 26.23 16.97
N ARG A 391 23.29 25.44 17.07
CA ARG A 391 23.18 23.97 17.18
C ARG A 391 22.35 23.53 18.41
N PRO A 392 22.51 24.11 19.61
CA PRO A 392 21.70 23.73 20.78
C PRO A 392 20.19 23.93 20.53
N VAL A 393 19.81 25.03 19.87
CA VAL A 393 18.41 25.36 19.56
C VAL A 393 17.83 24.41 18.50
N ARG A 394 18.64 23.97 17.53
CA ARG A 394 18.23 22.95 16.55
C ARG A 394 17.96 21.60 17.20
N GLU A 395 18.70 21.25 18.24
CA GLU A 395 18.53 20.02 19.01
C GLU A 395 17.25 20.09 19.85
N ALA A 396 17.04 21.17 20.63
CA ALA A 396 15.80 21.42 21.37
C ALA A 396 14.55 21.39 20.46
N ARG A 397 14.61 22.03 19.29
CA ARG A 397 13.52 21.98 18.30
C ARG A 397 13.23 20.56 17.79
N ARG A 398 14.26 19.73 17.64
CA ARG A 398 14.11 18.33 17.18
C ARG A 398 13.39 17.51 18.25
N GLU A 399 13.79 17.65 19.50
CA GLU A 399 13.16 16.99 20.65
C GLU A 399 11.69 17.42 20.81
N TRP A 400 11.41 18.72 20.71
CA TRP A 400 10.03 19.21 20.74
C TRP A 400 9.16 18.61 19.62
N MET A 401 9.70 18.52 18.40
CA MET A 401 9.00 17.89 17.28
C MET A 401 8.81 16.37 17.47
N GLU A 402 9.74 15.69 18.12
CA GLU A 402 9.63 14.28 18.47
C GLU A 402 8.54 14.06 19.53
N ASN A 403 8.56 14.83 20.62
CA ASN A 403 7.52 14.82 21.66
C ASN A 403 6.13 15.07 21.04
N LYS A 404 6.02 16.01 20.11
CA LYS A 404 4.76 16.29 19.39
C LYS A 404 4.32 15.14 18.49
N ARG A 405 5.26 14.44 17.84
CA ARG A 405 4.96 13.23 17.04
C ARG A 405 4.51 12.09 17.94
N GLU A 406 5.13 11.92 19.10
CA GLU A 406 4.75 10.90 20.07
C GLU A 406 3.37 11.17 20.68
N ALA A 407 3.09 12.42 21.07
CA ALA A 407 1.77 12.84 21.53
C ALA A 407 0.68 12.57 20.47
N ARG A 408 0.92 12.95 19.21
CA ARG A 408 0.01 12.65 18.09
C ARG A 408 -0.15 11.15 17.85
N LYS A 409 0.90 10.34 18.03
CA LYS A 409 0.80 8.87 17.93
C LYS A 409 -0.02 8.31 19.08
N ALA A 410 0.17 8.78 20.30
CA ALA A 410 -0.59 8.39 21.48
C ALA A 410 -2.09 8.73 21.35
N GLU A 411 -2.40 9.92 20.84
CA GLU A 411 -3.77 10.33 20.52
C GLU A 411 -4.39 9.48 19.40
N LYS A 412 -3.63 9.19 18.34
CA LYS A 412 -4.11 8.31 17.26
C LYS A 412 -4.37 6.89 17.74
N THR A 413 -3.55 6.37 18.65
CA THR A 413 -3.81 5.06 19.28
C THR A 413 -5.05 5.09 20.17
N LYS A 414 -5.30 6.18 20.92
CA LYS A 414 -6.55 6.37 21.67
C LYS A 414 -7.78 6.50 20.74
N LYS A 415 -7.62 7.04 19.54
CA LYS A 415 -8.68 7.09 18.52
C LYS A 415 -8.87 5.78 17.77
N SER A 416 -7.92 4.84 17.83
CA SER A 416 -8.02 3.52 17.20
C SER A 416 -8.83 2.50 18.01
N THR A 417 -9.13 2.80 19.28
CA THR A 417 -10.14 2.07 20.07
C THR A 417 -11.56 2.58 19.81
N ASP A 418 -11.74 3.51 18.87
CA ASP A 418 -13.07 3.81 18.35
C ASP A 418 -13.60 2.59 17.62
N LYS A 419 -14.39 1.79 18.36
CA LYS A 419 -15.22 0.70 17.84
C LYS A 419 -15.72 1.06 16.46
N SER A 420 -15.58 0.13 15.51
CA SER A 420 -15.92 0.40 14.12
C SER A 420 -17.36 0.93 14.00
N LYS A 421 -17.67 1.74 12.98
CA LYS A 421 -19.04 2.26 12.79
C LYS A 421 -20.12 1.15 12.85
N ASN A 422 -19.77 -0.04 12.35
CA ASN A 422 -20.64 -1.21 12.40
C ASN A 422 -20.80 -1.77 13.81
N GLU A 423 -19.72 -1.85 14.58
CA GLU A 423 -19.74 -2.30 15.97
C GLU A 423 -20.53 -1.35 16.87
N ARG A 424 -20.37 -0.03 16.73
CA ARG A 424 -21.22 0.96 17.42
C ARG A 424 -22.69 0.80 17.08
N LYS A 425 -23.00 0.45 15.82
CA LYS A 425 -24.36 0.20 15.37
C LYS A 425 -24.93 -1.08 15.99
N LEU A 426 -24.13 -2.14 16.07
CA LEU A 426 -24.50 -3.39 16.72
C LEU A 426 -24.73 -3.19 18.21
N GLU A 427 -23.84 -2.47 18.90
CA GLU A 427 -23.98 -2.15 20.32
C GLU A 427 -25.24 -1.32 20.61
N LYS A 428 -25.59 -0.36 19.75
CA LYS A 428 -26.86 0.36 19.85
C LYS A 428 -28.07 -0.56 19.68
N ILE A 429 -28.02 -1.49 18.72
CA ILE A 429 -29.09 -2.48 18.51
C ILE A 429 -29.22 -3.39 19.73
N GLU A 430 -28.11 -3.86 20.31
CA GLU A 430 -28.12 -4.75 21.46
C GLU A 430 -28.60 -4.07 22.73
N ARG A 431 -28.16 -2.83 22.99
CA ARG A 431 -28.68 -2.03 24.10
C ARG A 431 -30.20 -1.81 23.98
N LEU A 432 -30.68 -1.47 22.78
CA LEU A 432 -32.12 -1.28 22.56
C LEU A 432 -32.89 -2.61 22.67
N CYS A 433 -32.32 -3.71 22.15
CA CYS A 433 -32.90 -5.05 22.26
C CYS A 433 -33.10 -5.47 23.73
N ILE A 434 -32.10 -5.27 24.58
CA ILE A 434 -32.20 -5.61 26.00
C ILE A 434 -33.27 -4.76 26.69
N ARG A 435 -33.34 -3.46 26.38
CA ARG A 435 -34.39 -2.58 26.93
C ARG A 435 -35.80 -3.00 26.50
N ILE A 436 -35.99 -3.34 25.21
CA ILE A 436 -37.28 -3.84 24.70
C ILE A 436 -37.70 -5.07 25.48
N LEU A 437 -36.78 -6.00 25.72
CA LEU A 437 -37.08 -7.24 26.45
C LEU A 437 -37.39 -7.00 27.93
N ILE A 438 -36.68 -6.10 28.60
CA ILE A 438 -36.97 -5.71 29.98
C ILE A 438 -38.36 -5.08 30.09
N GLU A 439 -38.69 -4.12 29.22
CA GLU A 439 -39.99 -3.46 29.22
C GLU A 439 -41.12 -4.43 28.81
N SER A 440 -40.83 -5.33 27.87
CA SER A 440 -41.79 -6.37 27.46
C SER A 440 -42.12 -7.33 28.61
N ARG A 441 -41.14 -7.67 29.46
CA ARG A 441 -41.39 -8.47 30.68
C ARG A 441 -42.30 -7.71 31.66
N LYS A 442 -42.05 -6.42 31.88
CA LYS A 442 -42.86 -5.59 32.78
C LYS A 442 -44.31 -5.47 32.31
N ALA A 443 -44.51 -5.28 31.01
CA ALA A 443 -45.83 -5.09 30.41
C ALA A 443 -46.52 -6.39 29.95
N LYS A 444 -46.00 -7.57 30.33
CA LYS A 444 -46.53 -8.89 29.93
C LYS A 444 -46.71 -9.07 28.41
N GLY A 445 -45.88 -8.39 27.61
CA GLY A 445 -45.74 -8.60 26.17
C GLY A 445 -46.84 -7.99 25.28
N SER A 446 -47.68 -7.09 25.77
CA SER A 446 -48.67 -6.37 24.96
C SER A 446 -48.45 -4.85 24.98
N GLY A 447 -48.62 -4.22 23.81
CA GLY A 447 -48.59 -2.76 23.66
C GLY A 447 -47.30 -2.18 23.02
N THR A 448 -47.27 -0.85 22.97
CA THR A 448 -46.11 -0.05 22.59
C THR A 448 -45.62 0.75 23.80
N VAL A 449 -44.32 1.00 23.90
CA VAL A 449 -43.72 1.75 25.03
C VAL A 449 -42.68 2.72 24.51
N THR A 450 -42.54 3.86 25.18
CA THR A 450 -41.49 4.84 24.90
C THR A 450 -40.17 4.40 25.55
N ILE A 451 -39.15 4.07 24.75
CA ILE A 451 -37.87 3.56 25.24
C ILE A 451 -36.72 4.48 24.80
N GLY A 452 -36.17 5.24 25.76
CA GLY A 452 -34.98 6.08 25.52
C GLY A 452 -35.20 7.19 24.49
N GLY A 453 -36.39 7.82 24.49
CA GLY A 453 -36.77 8.87 23.55
C GLY A 453 -37.25 8.37 22.18
N LEU A 454 -37.44 7.05 22.04
CA LEU A 454 -38.14 6.46 20.89
C LEU A 454 -39.57 6.18 21.30
N GLU A 455 -40.52 6.85 20.65
CA GLU A 455 -41.96 6.63 20.83
C GLU A 455 -42.42 5.37 20.07
N ASP A 456 -43.52 4.77 20.51
CA ASP A 456 -44.21 3.65 19.86
C ASP A 456 -43.37 2.39 19.57
N VAL A 457 -42.43 2.04 20.46
CA VAL A 457 -41.63 0.81 20.29
C VAL A 457 -42.50 -0.42 20.60
N PRO A 458 -42.73 -1.34 19.65
CA PRO A 458 -43.60 -2.49 19.87
C PRO A 458 -42.92 -3.50 20.79
N LEU A 459 -43.67 -3.98 21.78
CA LEU A 459 -43.18 -4.99 22.71
C LEU A 459 -43.23 -6.40 22.11
N VAL A 460 -42.39 -7.29 22.63
CA VAL A 460 -42.27 -8.69 22.18
C VAL A 460 -42.84 -9.60 23.26
N LYS A 461 -43.57 -10.64 22.88
CA LYS A 461 -44.04 -11.65 23.84
C LYS A 461 -42.86 -12.41 24.43
N VAL A 462 -42.58 -12.21 25.72
CA VAL A 462 -41.53 -12.90 26.47
C VAL A 462 -42.17 -14.03 27.28
N LYS A 463 -41.68 -15.25 27.11
CA LYS A 463 -42.12 -16.44 27.85
C LYS A 463 -41.23 -16.72 29.07
N THR A 464 -39.98 -16.27 29.04
CA THR A 464 -39.00 -16.48 30.12
C THR A 464 -39.38 -15.71 31.39
N GLN A 465 -39.17 -16.35 32.55
CA GLN A 465 -39.47 -15.77 33.86
C GLN A 465 -38.47 -14.66 34.23
N ALA A 466 -38.83 -13.80 35.19
CA ALA A 466 -38.11 -12.57 35.51
C ALA A 466 -36.62 -12.77 35.90
N LYS A 467 -36.27 -13.92 36.49
CA LYS A 467 -34.89 -14.24 36.94
C LYS A 467 -34.02 -14.91 35.88
N GLU A 468 -34.61 -15.41 34.80
CA GLU A 468 -33.87 -16.20 33.81
C GLU A 468 -33.30 -15.32 32.68
N PRO A 469 -32.15 -15.72 32.08
CA PRO A 469 -31.66 -15.07 30.86
C PRO A 469 -32.67 -15.22 29.71
N PHE A 470 -32.72 -14.24 28.82
CA PHE A 470 -33.65 -14.25 27.68
C PHE A 470 -33.31 -15.38 26.69
N SER A 471 -34.34 -15.99 26.13
CA SER A 471 -34.15 -17.05 25.14
C SER A 471 -33.57 -16.48 23.83
N LYS A 472 -32.91 -17.34 23.04
CA LYS A 472 -32.33 -16.93 21.75
C LYS A 472 -33.41 -16.45 20.77
N GLU A 473 -34.62 -17.00 20.86
CA GLU A 473 -35.77 -16.60 20.04
C GLU A 473 -36.28 -15.20 20.44
N GLU A 474 -36.42 -14.95 21.74
CA GLU A 474 -36.81 -13.65 22.28
C GLU A 474 -35.80 -12.56 21.87
N MET A 475 -34.50 -12.85 22.03
CA MET A 475 -33.42 -11.99 21.56
C MET A 475 -33.47 -11.76 20.04
N GLY A 476 -33.82 -12.78 19.26
CA GLY A 476 -33.97 -12.68 17.80
C GLY A 476 -35.11 -11.74 17.38
N LEU A 477 -36.27 -11.89 18.01
CA LEU A 477 -37.46 -11.05 17.78
C LEU A 477 -37.19 -9.60 18.20
N ALA A 478 -36.65 -9.39 19.40
CA ALA A 478 -36.33 -8.05 19.90
C ALA A 478 -35.25 -7.35 19.08
N ARG A 479 -34.23 -8.06 18.57
CA ARG A 479 -33.25 -7.50 17.61
C ARG A 479 -33.91 -7.06 16.31
N THR A 480 -34.90 -7.79 15.83
CA THR A 480 -35.63 -7.46 14.60
C THR A 480 -36.45 -6.18 14.79
N VAL A 481 -37.14 -6.06 15.92
CA VAL A 481 -37.86 -4.83 16.31
C VAL A 481 -36.89 -3.66 16.44
N ALA A 482 -35.80 -3.80 17.21
CA ALA A 482 -34.81 -2.75 17.42
C ALA A 482 -34.22 -2.22 16.08
N ARG A 483 -33.97 -3.12 15.11
CA ARG A 483 -33.51 -2.73 13.76
C ARG A 483 -34.56 -1.95 12.98
N ARG A 484 -35.84 -2.31 13.10
CA ARG A 484 -36.95 -1.61 12.43
C ARG A 484 -37.09 -0.19 12.99
N VAL A 485 -37.18 -0.06 14.31
CA VAL A 485 -37.32 1.23 15.00
C VAL A 485 -36.14 2.17 14.70
N LEU A 486 -34.89 1.70 14.82
CA LEU A 486 -33.72 2.53 14.48
C LEU A 486 -33.68 2.94 13.00
N LYS A 487 -34.25 2.14 12.10
CA LYS A 487 -34.35 2.47 10.68
C LYS A 487 -35.44 3.53 10.42
N GLU A 488 -36.56 3.46 11.14
CA GLU A 488 -37.63 4.46 11.08
C GLU A 488 -37.18 5.80 11.66
N GLN A 489 -36.52 5.80 12.81
CA GLN A 489 -35.92 7.00 13.40
C GLN A 489 -34.93 7.67 12.42
N LYS A 490 -34.10 6.88 11.72
CA LYS A 490 -33.19 7.41 10.71
C LYS A 490 -33.93 8.03 9.52
N ARG A 491 -35.04 7.44 9.09
CA ARG A 491 -35.89 7.99 8.02
C ARG A 491 -36.54 9.30 8.42
N GLN A 492 -37.06 9.39 9.65
CA GLN A 492 -37.63 10.62 10.22
C GLN A 492 -36.56 11.73 10.30
N ALA A 493 -35.37 11.42 10.83
CA ALA A 493 -34.27 12.38 10.89
C ALA A 493 -33.82 12.85 9.49
N GLU A 494 -33.81 11.96 8.49
CA GLU A 494 -33.52 12.32 7.09
C GLU A 494 -34.62 13.20 6.47
N SER A 495 -35.90 12.96 6.76
CA SER A 495 -36.99 13.82 6.29
C SER A 495 -36.95 15.20 6.93
N ASP A 496 -36.65 15.30 8.22
CA ASP A 496 -36.61 16.57 8.95
C ASP A 496 -35.37 17.40 8.57
N GLY A 497 -34.21 16.75 8.39
CA GLY A 497 -33.01 17.40 7.88
C GLY A 497 -33.19 17.95 6.46
N LYS A 498 -33.95 17.27 5.60
CA LYS A 498 -34.27 17.74 4.25
C LYS A 498 -35.21 18.95 4.25
N LYS A 499 -36.10 19.08 5.24
CA LYS A 499 -36.94 20.28 5.42
C LYS A 499 -36.11 21.49 5.87
N LYS A 500 -35.18 21.33 6.82
CA LYS A 500 -34.32 22.44 7.30
C LYS A 500 -33.35 22.96 6.24
N GLY A 501 -32.81 22.11 5.37
CA GLY A 501 -31.91 22.54 4.29
C GLY A 501 -32.59 23.33 3.16
N LYS A 502 -33.93 23.32 3.09
CA LYS A 502 -34.69 24.03 2.05
C LYS A 502 -35.05 25.47 2.44
N ASN A 503 -35.10 25.79 3.73
CA ASN A 503 -35.46 27.12 4.24
C ASN A 503 -34.27 28.09 4.42
N HIS A 504 -33.04 27.65 4.15
CA HIS A 504 -31.82 28.48 4.23
C HIS A 504 -31.29 28.91 2.86
N LYS A 505 -32.17 28.91 1.85
CA LYS A 505 -31.84 29.31 0.47
C LYS A 505 -32.76 30.40 -0.09
N LEU A 506 -33.40 31.15 0.80
CA LEU A 506 -34.08 32.41 0.50
C LEU A 506 -33.23 33.55 1.06
#